data_AF-A0A317N8U1-F1
#
_entry.id   AF-A0A317N8U1-F1
#
_cell.length_a   1.000
_cell.length_b   1.000
_cell.length_c   1.000
_cell.angle_alpha   90.00
_cell.angle_beta   90.00
_cell.angle_gamma   90.00
#
_symmetry.space_group_name_H-M   'P 1'
#
loop_
_entity.id
_entity.type
_entity.pdbx_description
1 polymer ?
#
loop_
_entity_poly.entity_id
_entity_poly.type
_entity_poly.pdbx_seq_one_letter_code
_entity_poly.pdbx_strand_id
1 'polypeptide(L)'
;MNPHPASPSLKVAYQIAILVKSLRTFFRLSQSDLAKLSRISRPTLDRIESLRGIERARQETLDQLLDVFRDLGVTITVDPEQGAQVSYSLTAMALSVETLTEGTDLPEQLSLFERPEAHTPSDFDRLLALTATQRSQTMDRYRDKPFPSAADPAWQQAQREVHAVQARALSPGESAPPTAKEGDDRGTVEDLPEAPQLADIIGEDTMERMRRSAAKKRPGRTKGGKGPESE
;
A
#
# COMPACT_ATOMS: atom_id res chain seq x y z
N MET A 1 -12.32 11.73 -45.06
CA MET A 1 -12.04 10.33 -44.66
C MET A 1 -11.66 10.37 -43.21
N ASN A 2 -12.55 9.97 -42.29
CA ASN A 2 -12.21 9.89 -40.87
C ASN A 2 -11.31 8.66 -40.67
N PRO A 3 -10.14 8.80 -40.02
CA PRO A 3 -9.35 7.63 -39.65
C PRO A 3 -10.18 6.78 -38.68
N HIS A 4 -10.42 5.53 -39.07
CA HIS A 4 -11.01 4.54 -38.19
C HIS A 4 -10.11 4.44 -36.94
N PRO A 5 -10.63 4.46 -35.69
CA PRO A 5 -9.81 4.27 -34.51
C PRO A 5 -9.02 2.97 -34.66
N ALA A 6 -7.70 3.05 -34.43
CA ALA A 6 -6.77 1.95 -34.67
C ALA A 6 -7.21 0.71 -33.87
N SER A 7 -7.58 -0.35 -34.58
CA SER A 7 -7.83 -1.65 -33.98
C SER A 7 -6.55 -2.13 -33.29
N PRO A 8 -6.63 -2.71 -32.08
CA PRO A 8 -5.47 -3.33 -31.45
C PRO A 8 -4.89 -4.38 -32.40
N SER A 9 -3.57 -4.58 -32.35
CA SER A 9 -3.04 -5.81 -32.94
C SER A 9 -3.66 -7.00 -32.22
N LEU A 10 -4.00 -8.05 -32.97
CA LEU A 10 -4.69 -9.21 -32.40
C LEU A 10 -3.91 -9.83 -31.23
N LYS A 11 -2.57 -9.88 -31.34
CA LYS A 11 -1.67 -10.33 -30.27
C LYS A 11 -1.84 -9.51 -28.98
N VAL A 12 -1.88 -8.18 -29.09
CA VAL A 12 -2.06 -7.26 -27.94
C VAL A 12 -3.43 -7.47 -27.30
N ALA A 13 -4.48 -7.64 -28.10
CA ALA A 13 -5.82 -7.90 -27.57
C ALA A 13 -5.88 -9.19 -26.75
N TYR A 14 -5.22 -10.26 -27.20
CA TYR A 14 -5.09 -11.50 -26.43
C TYR A 14 -4.31 -11.30 -25.13
N GLN A 15 -3.17 -10.60 -25.18
CA GLN A 15 -2.37 -10.31 -23.98
C GLN A 15 -3.21 -9.53 -22.95
N ILE A 16 -3.93 -8.50 -23.38
CA ILE A 16 -4.80 -7.72 -22.50
C ILE A 16 -5.92 -8.59 -21.91
N ALA A 17 -6.57 -9.44 -22.69
CA ALA A 17 -7.61 -10.32 -22.18
C ALA A 17 -7.09 -11.26 -21.06
N ILE A 18 -5.88 -11.81 -21.24
CA ILE A 18 -5.22 -12.64 -20.23
C ILE A 18 -4.88 -11.81 -18.99
N LEU A 19 -4.34 -10.59 -19.15
CA LEU A 19 -4.04 -9.68 -18.05
C LEU A 19 -5.30 -9.33 -17.25
N VAL A 20 -6.38 -8.95 -17.93
CA VAL A 20 -7.65 -8.59 -17.29
C VAL A 20 -8.16 -9.75 -16.43
N LYS A 21 -8.15 -10.98 -16.96
CA LYS A 21 -8.56 -12.17 -16.20
C LYS A 21 -7.66 -12.44 -14.99
N SER A 22 -6.34 -12.31 -15.16
CA SER A 22 -5.36 -12.53 -14.10
C SER A 22 -5.48 -11.47 -12.99
N LEU A 23 -5.56 -10.19 -13.36
CA LEU A 23 -5.70 -9.09 -12.42
C LEU A 23 -7.06 -9.12 -11.72
N ARG A 24 -8.13 -9.45 -12.43
CA ARG A 24 -9.44 -9.66 -11.81
C ARG A 24 -9.38 -10.75 -10.72
N THR A 25 -8.67 -11.84 -10.99
CA THR A 25 -8.47 -12.93 -10.02
C THR A 25 -7.59 -12.49 -8.85
N PHE A 26 -6.51 -11.73 -9.13
CA PHE A 26 -5.60 -11.18 -8.13
C PHE A 26 -6.32 -10.26 -7.13
N PHE A 27 -7.21 -9.39 -7.60
CA PHE A 27 -8.04 -8.52 -6.75
C PHE A 27 -9.34 -9.15 -6.28
N ARG A 28 -9.57 -10.45 -6.58
CA ARG A 28 -10.79 -11.20 -6.22
C ARG A 28 -12.09 -10.54 -6.67
N LEU A 29 -12.05 -9.77 -7.75
CA LEU A 29 -13.22 -9.10 -8.28
C LEU A 29 -14.10 -10.12 -9.00
N SER A 30 -15.40 -10.09 -8.72
CA SER A 30 -16.34 -10.82 -9.58
C SER A 30 -16.38 -10.17 -10.96
N GLN A 31 -16.78 -10.95 -11.97
CA GLN A 31 -17.00 -10.41 -13.31
C GLN A 31 -18.05 -9.29 -13.32
N SER A 32 -19.03 -9.35 -12.41
CA SER A 32 -20.04 -8.31 -12.24
C SER A 32 -19.46 -7.02 -11.66
N ASP A 33 -18.49 -7.12 -10.74
CA ASP A 33 -17.87 -5.94 -10.12
C ASP A 33 -16.96 -5.22 -11.12
N LEU A 34 -16.14 -5.98 -11.85
CA LEU A 34 -15.30 -5.39 -12.91
C LEU A 34 -16.16 -4.76 -14.01
N ALA A 35 -17.29 -5.37 -14.39
CA ALA A 35 -18.24 -4.79 -15.34
C ALA A 35 -18.80 -3.44 -14.85
N LYS A 36 -19.13 -3.32 -13.55
CA LYS A 36 -19.59 -2.05 -12.96
C LYS A 36 -18.49 -0.99 -12.94
N LEU A 37 -17.28 -1.36 -12.51
CA LEU A 37 -16.14 -0.43 -12.40
C LEU A 37 -15.71 0.10 -13.77
N SER A 38 -15.60 -0.78 -14.77
CA SER A 38 -15.20 -0.42 -16.13
C SER A 38 -16.32 0.18 -16.98
N ARG A 39 -17.57 0.13 -16.51
CA ARG A 39 -18.79 0.49 -17.27
C ARG A 39 -18.98 -0.33 -18.55
N ILE A 40 -18.38 -1.52 -18.61
CA ILE A 40 -18.52 -2.46 -19.73
C ILE A 40 -19.56 -3.52 -19.37
N SER A 41 -20.43 -3.85 -20.33
CA SER A 41 -21.44 -4.89 -20.11
C SER A 41 -20.80 -6.25 -19.79
N ARG A 42 -21.40 -6.98 -18.84
CA ARG A 42 -20.93 -8.31 -18.43
C ARG A 42 -20.78 -9.30 -19.60
N PRO A 43 -21.69 -9.37 -20.60
CA PRO A 43 -21.49 -10.22 -21.79
C PRO A 43 -20.28 -9.83 -22.66
N THR A 44 -19.88 -8.56 -22.63
CA THR A 44 -18.69 -8.10 -23.36
C THR A 44 -17.43 -8.50 -22.61
N LEU A 45 -17.41 -8.32 -21.28
CA LEU A 45 -16.32 -8.79 -20.45
C LEU A 45 -16.15 -10.33 -20.55
N ASP A 46 -17.24 -11.08 -20.58
CA ASP A 46 -17.21 -12.54 -20.76
C ASP A 46 -16.58 -12.96 -22.08
N ARG A 47 -16.94 -12.29 -23.18
CA ARG A 47 -16.31 -12.51 -24.49
C ARG A 47 -14.81 -12.22 -24.47
N ILE A 48 -14.40 -11.12 -23.82
CA ILE A 48 -12.99 -10.76 -23.68
C ILE A 48 -12.25 -11.82 -22.87
N GLU A 49 -12.72 -12.19 -21.67
CA GLU A 49 -12.04 -13.14 -20.79
C GLU A 49 -12.05 -14.60 -21.31
N SER A 50 -13.06 -14.96 -22.08
CA SER A 50 -13.15 -16.26 -22.76
C SER A 50 -12.39 -16.30 -24.09
N LEU A 51 -11.79 -15.18 -24.49
CA LEU A 51 -11.10 -14.99 -25.76
C LEU A 51 -12.00 -15.16 -26.99
N ARG A 52 -13.33 -15.18 -26.80
CA ARG A 52 -14.32 -15.37 -27.87
C ARG A 52 -14.68 -14.02 -28.47
N GLY A 53 -14.31 -13.80 -29.74
CA GLY A 53 -14.63 -12.54 -30.41
C GLY A 53 -13.73 -11.38 -30.01
N ILE A 54 -12.54 -11.67 -29.45
CA ILE A 54 -11.56 -10.68 -29.02
C ILE A 54 -11.04 -9.83 -30.20
N GLU A 55 -11.05 -10.38 -31.41
CA GLU A 55 -10.71 -9.69 -32.65
C GLU A 55 -11.66 -8.53 -32.98
N ARG A 56 -12.83 -8.48 -32.33
CA ARG A 56 -13.84 -7.42 -32.48
C ARG A 56 -13.82 -6.44 -31.30
N ALA A 57 -12.99 -6.68 -30.28
CA ALA A 57 -12.86 -5.76 -29.16
C ALA A 57 -12.18 -4.47 -29.63
N ARG A 58 -12.79 -3.33 -29.28
CA ARG A 58 -12.22 -2.03 -29.59
C ARG A 58 -11.09 -1.73 -28.61
N GLN A 59 -10.04 -1.05 -29.08
CA GLN A 59 -8.94 -0.61 -28.24
C GLN A 59 -9.43 0.18 -27.01
N GLU A 60 -10.38 1.10 -27.21
CA GLU A 60 -11.03 1.87 -26.14
C GLU A 60 -11.65 0.98 -25.04
N THR A 61 -12.26 -0.15 -25.42
CA THR A 61 -12.86 -1.08 -24.46
C THR A 61 -11.79 -1.83 -23.67
N LEU A 62 -10.66 -2.17 -24.31
CA LEU A 62 -9.53 -2.80 -23.64
C LEU A 62 -8.85 -1.83 -22.68
N ASP A 63 -8.65 -0.58 -23.10
CA ASP A 63 -8.07 0.47 -22.27
C ASP A 63 -8.94 0.77 -21.04
N GLN A 64 -10.26 0.86 -21.20
CA GLN A 64 -11.20 1.01 -20.08
C GLN A 64 -11.08 -0.09 -19.03
N LEU A 65 -10.80 -1.34 -19.44
CA LEU A 65 -10.56 -2.43 -18.50
C LEU A 65 -9.23 -2.27 -17.77
N LEU A 66 -8.19 -1.84 -18.49
CA LEU A 66 -6.87 -1.61 -17.90
C LEU A 66 -6.87 -0.41 -16.94
N ASP A 67 -7.66 0.63 -17.23
CA ASP A 67 -7.79 1.82 -16.40
C ASP A 67 -8.30 1.49 -14.99
N VAL A 68 -9.24 0.55 -14.87
CA VAL A 68 -9.68 0.07 -13.54
C VAL A 68 -8.51 -0.45 -12.71
N PHE A 69 -7.59 -1.19 -13.33
CA PHE A 69 -6.43 -1.73 -12.61
C PHE A 69 -5.34 -0.69 -12.36
N ARG A 70 -5.21 0.32 -13.24
CA ARG A 70 -4.35 1.48 -13.00
C ARG A 70 -4.81 2.26 -11.78
N ASP A 71 -6.12 2.46 -11.62
CA ASP A 71 -6.72 3.09 -10.45
C ASP A 71 -6.48 2.28 -9.16
N LEU A 72 -6.39 0.95 -9.28
CA LEU A 72 -6.01 0.05 -8.18
C LEU A 72 -4.49 0.00 -7.92
N GLY A 73 -3.70 0.83 -8.61
CA GLY A 73 -2.27 0.97 -8.40
C GLY A 73 -1.42 -0.07 -9.13
N VAL A 74 -1.90 -0.57 -10.27
CA VAL A 74 -1.15 -1.46 -11.18
C VAL A 74 -0.64 -0.68 -12.39
N THR A 75 0.66 -0.75 -12.64
CA THR A 75 1.27 -0.23 -13.87
C THR A 75 1.40 -1.36 -14.88
N ILE A 76 0.88 -1.15 -16.10
CA ILE A 76 0.81 -2.18 -17.14
C ILE A 76 1.46 -1.62 -18.41
N THR A 77 2.48 -2.33 -18.89
CA THR A 77 3.14 -2.07 -20.17
C THR A 77 2.93 -3.30 -21.05
N VAL A 78 2.34 -3.10 -22.23
CA VAL A 78 2.08 -4.20 -23.18
C VAL A 78 2.94 -3.98 -24.41
N ASP A 79 3.86 -4.91 -24.65
CA ASP A 79 4.68 -4.97 -25.84
C ASP A 79 4.20 -6.13 -26.75
N PRO A 80 3.88 -5.87 -28.03
CA PRO A 80 3.40 -6.90 -28.95
C PRO A 80 4.35 -8.09 -29.14
N GLU A 81 5.65 -7.89 -28.95
CA GLU A 81 6.71 -8.87 -29.17
C GLU A 81 7.31 -9.39 -27.85
N GLN A 82 7.48 -8.52 -26.85
CA GLN A 82 8.08 -8.90 -25.55
C GLN A 82 7.07 -9.37 -24.51
N GLY A 83 5.77 -9.19 -24.76
CA GLY A 83 4.72 -9.57 -23.82
C GLY A 83 4.30 -8.42 -22.90
N ALA A 84 3.61 -8.78 -21.82
CA ALA A 84 3.12 -7.81 -20.86
C ALA A 84 3.99 -7.76 -19.60
N GLN A 85 4.40 -6.56 -19.21
CA GLN A 85 5.01 -6.28 -17.92
C GLN A 85 3.98 -5.65 -16.99
N VAL A 86 3.89 -6.19 -15.78
CA VAL A 86 2.96 -5.73 -14.74
C VAL A 86 3.76 -5.40 -13.49
N SER A 87 3.59 -4.18 -12.98
CA SER A 87 4.18 -3.74 -11.71
C SER A 87 3.07 -3.36 -10.73
N TYR A 88 3.19 -3.81 -9.49
CA TYR A 88 2.21 -3.59 -8.45
C TYR A 88 2.74 -2.58 -7.45
N SER A 89 1.95 -1.54 -7.16
CA SER A 89 2.23 -0.70 -6.00
C SER A 89 2.04 -1.49 -4.70
N LEU A 90 2.68 -1.03 -3.62
CA LEU A 90 2.46 -1.61 -2.29
C LEU A 90 0.98 -1.60 -1.90
N THR A 91 0.27 -0.53 -2.28
CA THR A 91 -1.19 -0.40 -2.07
C THR A 91 -1.97 -1.47 -2.83
N ALA A 92 -1.65 -1.73 -4.10
CA ALA A 92 -2.27 -2.79 -4.88
C ALA A 92 -2.11 -4.17 -4.22
N MET A 93 -0.91 -4.46 -3.70
CA MET A 93 -0.64 -5.71 -2.99
C MET A 93 -1.43 -5.80 -1.68
N ALA A 94 -1.48 -4.72 -0.88
CA ALA A 94 -2.27 -4.69 0.35
C ALA A 94 -3.76 -4.94 0.08
N LEU A 95 -4.35 -4.28 -0.93
CA LEU A 95 -5.76 -4.45 -1.32
C LEU A 95 -6.08 -5.89 -1.77
N SER A 96 -5.15 -6.52 -2.50
CA SER A 96 -5.31 -7.94 -2.89
C SER A 96 -5.34 -8.89 -1.69
N VAL A 97 -4.70 -8.50 -0.58
CA VAL A 97 -4.64 -9.31 0.64
C VAL A 97 -5.81 -9.01 1.57
N GLU A 98 -6.28 -7.77 1.69
CA GLU A 98 -7.44 -7.42 2.53
C GLU A 98 -8.72 -8.14 2.06
N THR A 99 -8.85 -8.42 0.76
CA THR A 99 -9.94 -9.27 0.24
C THR A 99 -9.83 -10.76 0.64
N LEU A 100 -8.79 -11.18 1.38
CA LEU A 100 -8.75 -12.45 2.12
C LEU A 100 -9.47 -12.42 3.46
N THR A 101 -9.59 -11.24 4.08
CA THR A 101 -9.95 -11.13 5.50
C THR A 101 -11.45 -10.95 5.73
N GLU A 102 -12.22 -10.61 4.69
CA GLU A 102 -13.69 -10.66 4.71
C GLU A 102 -14.19 -12.08 4.37
N GLY A 103 -14.26 -12.95 5.39
CA GLY A 103 -15.06 -14.18 5.32
C GLY A 103 -14.34 -15.51 5.58
N THR A 104 -13.08 -15.49 6.00
CA THR A 104 -12.36 -16.72 6.38
C THR A 104 -11.68 -16.51 7.72
N ASP A 105 -11.89 -17.42 8.67
CA ASP A 105 -11.19 -17.44 9.97
C ASP A 105 -9.68 -17.57 9.72
N LEU A 106 -9.02 -16.41 9.61
CA LEU A 106 -7.58 -16.21 9.52
C LEU A 106 -6.76 -17.11 10.47
N PRO A 107 -7.18 -17.41 11.72
CA PRO A 107 -6.43 -18.29 12.59
C PRO A 107 -6.23 -19.70 12.02
N GLU A 108 -7.20 -20.23 11.27
CA GLU A 108 -7.24 -21.64 10.84
C GLU A 108 -6.43 -21.88 9.55
N GLN A 109 -6.38 -20.89 8.66
CA GLN A 109 -5.51 -20.95 7.47
C GLN A 109 -4.07 -20.53 7.76
N LEU A 110 -3.86 -19.65 8.74
CA LEU A 110 -2.52 -19.31 9.23
C LEU A 110 -1.94 -20.41 10.13
N SER A 111 -2.77 -21.29 10.74
CA SER A 111 -2.29 -22.49 11.43
C SER A 111 -1.77 -23.58 10.50
N LEU A 112 -2.09 -23.54 9.20
CA LEU A 112 -1.45 -24.42 8.20
C LEU A 112 -0.02 -23.99 7.86
N PHE A 113 0.34 -22.75 8.19
CA PHE A 113 1.69 -22.24 8.17
C PHE A 113 2.20 -22.10 9.61
N GLU A 114 2.16 -23.19 10.39
CA GLU A 114 2.79 -23.27 11.72
C GLU A 114 4.15 -22.58 11.68
N ARG A 115 4.19 -21.36 12.23
CA ARG A 115 5.41 -20.63 12.51
C ARG A 115 6.08 -21.38 13.64
N PRO A 116 7.33 -21.84 13.49
CA PRO A 116 8.13 -22.16 14.65
C PRO A 116 8.32 -20.83 15.43
N GLU A 117 7.77 -20.82 16.64
CA GLU A 117 8.11 -20.03 17.83
C GLU A 117 8.74 -18.63 17.64
N ALA A 118 8.06 -17.62 18.21
CA ALA A 118 8.61 -16.33 18.64
C ALA A 118 9.63 -15.66 17.69
N HIS A 119 9.19 -15.21 16.51
CA HIS A 119 9.96 -14.23 15.74
C HIS A 119 10.03 -12.92 16.52
N THR A 120 11.22 -12.60 17.02
CA THR A 120 11.63 -11.21 17.20
C THR A 120 11.33 -10.48 15.89
N PRO A 121 10.67 -9.30 15.91
CA PRO A 121 10.38 -8.57 14.69
C PRO A 121 11.70 -8.37 13.96
N SER A 122 11.73 -8.77 12.68
CA SER A 122 12.95 -8.68 11.87
C SER A 122 13.42 -7.23 11.83
N ASP A 123 14.71 -6.99 11.62
CA ASP A 123 15.22 -5.62 11.53
C ASP A 123 14.51 -4.81 10.43
N PHE A 124 14.00 -5.51 9.41
CA PHE A 124 13.15 -4.95 8.37
C PHE A 124 11.77 -4.52 8.90
N ASP A 125 11.10 -5.34 9.71
CA ASP A 125 9.81 -4.98 10.33
C ASP A 125 9.97 -3.79 11.29
N ARG A 126 11.09 -3.73 12.02
CA ARG A 126 11.45 -2.61 12.89
C ARG A 126 11.68 -1.33 12.07
N LEU A 127 12.36 -1.44 10.93
CA LEU A 127 12.55 -0.33 9.99
C LEU A 127 11.22 0.16 9.39
N LEU A 128 10.31 -0.75 9.02
CA LEU A 128 8.98 -0.38 8.52
C LEU A 128 8.15 0.32 9.59
N ALA A 129 8.17 -0.18 10.83
CA ALA A 129 7.48 0.47 11.95
C ALA A 129 8.06 1.87 12.26
N LEU A 130 9.39 2.01 12.23
CA LEU A 130 10.07 3.29 12.44
C LEU A 130 9.74 4.30 11.34
N THR A 131 9.78 3.88 10.07
CA THR A 131 9.48 4.76 8.93
C THR A 131 8.01 5.18 8.88
N ALA A 132 7.09 4.26 9.20
CA ALA A 132 5.67 4.59 9.34
C ALA A 132 5.42 5.62 10.47
N THR A 133 6.09 5.43 11.61
CA THR A 133 6.00 6.36 12.76
C THR A 133 6.58 7.73 12.40
N GLN A 134 7.75 7.77 11.74
CA GLN A 134 8.38 9.00 11.30
C GLN A 134 7.51 9.75 10.28
N ARG A 135 6.87 9.03 9.36
CA ARG A 135 5.93 9.63 8.39
C ARG A 135 4.69 10.18 9.08
N SER A 136 4.10 9.47 10.05
CA SER A 136 2.96 9.98 10.84
C SER A 136 3.32 11.27 11.57
N GLN A 137 4.44 11.29 12.30
CA GLN A 137 4.91 12.48 13.01
C GLN A 137 5.19 13.66 12.07
N THR A 138 5.72 13.36 10.89
CA THR A 138 5.97 14.36 9.85
C THR A 138 4.65 14.94 9.33
N MET A 139 3.66 14.10 9.03
CA MET A 139 2.34 14.53 8.57
C MET A 139 1.58 15.30 9.65
N ASP A 140 1.68 14.91 10.93
CA ASP A 140 1.08 15.65 12.05
C ASP A 140 1.71 17.04 12.20
N ARG A 141 3.02 17.19 12.00
CA ARG A 141 3.67 18.52 11.98
C ARG A 141 3.16 19.43 10.85
N TYR A 142 2.79 18.85 9.72
CA TYR A 142 2.22 19.58 8.57
C TYR A 142 0.69 19.72 8.61
N ARG A 143 0.03 19.07 9.57
CA ARG A 143 -1.40 19.26 9.79
C ARG A 143 -1.70 20.66 10.35
N ASP A 144 -0.81 21.17 11.20
CA ASP A 144 -0.96 22.44 11.90
C ASP A 144 -0.19 23.59 11.25
N LYS A 145 0.66 23.32 10.25
CA LYS A 145 1.44 24.32 9.52
C LYS A 145 1.29 24.13 8.01
N PRO A 146 1.00 25.18 7.23
CA PRO A 146 0.89 25.08 5.78
C PRO A 146 2.20 24.52 5.20
N PHE A 147 2.08 23.70 4.15
CA PHE A 147 3.24 23.16 3.45
C PHE A 147 4.18 24.31 3.06
N PRO A 148 5.49 24.21 3.34
CA PRO A 148 6.44 25.23 2.92
C PRO A 148 6.36 25.38 1.39
N SER A 149 6.32 26.62 0.92
CA SER A 149 6.31 26.91 -0.51
C SER A 149 7.54 26.29 -1.16
N ALA A 150 7.44 25.83 -2.41
CA ALA A 150 8.61 25.36 -3.16
C ALA A 150 9.70 26.43 -3.32
N ALA A 151 9.34 27.71 -3.11
CA ALA A 151 10.26 28.85 -3.08
C ALA A 151 10.90 29.10 -1.70
N ASP A 152 10.53 28.35 -0.66
CA ASP A 152 11.11 28.47 0.69
C ASP A 152 12.57 27.98 0.68
N PRO A 153 13.55 28.81 1.09
CA PRO A 153 14.96 28.42 1.15
C PRO A 153 15.21 27.16 1.98
N ALA A 154 14.46 26.95 3.06
CA ALA A 154 14.60 25.78 3.92
C ALA A 154 14.18 24.49 3.20
N TRP A 155 13.12 24.56 2.37
CA TRP A 155 12.67 23.43 1.56
C TRP A 155 13.67 23.08 0.46
N GLN A 156 14.24 24.08 -0.21
CA GLN A 156 15.28 23.86 -1.23
C GLN A 156 16.55 23.24 -0.63
N GLN A 157 16.93 23.64 0.58
CA GLN A 157 18.08 23.06 1.27
C GLN A 157 17.84 21.59 1.65
N ALA A 158 16.66 21.27 2.19
CA ALA A 158 16.27 19.89 2.50
C ALA A 158 16.26 18.99 1.25
N GLN A 159 15.79 19.49 0.11
CA GLN A 159 15.84 18.73 -1.15
C GLN A 159 17.27 18.46 -1.63
N ARG A 160 18.19 19.43 -1.47
CA ARG A 160 19.61 19.25 -1.81
C ARG A 160 20.27 18.21 -0.92
N GLU A 161 19.95 18.19 0.37
CA GLU A 161 20.49 17.20 1.31
C GLU A 161 20.01 15.78 0.97
N VAL A 162 18.71 15.59 0.68
CA VAL A 162 18.17 14.30 0.24
C VAL A 162 18.85 13.83 -1.06
N HIS A 163 19.00 14.73 -2.04
CA HIS A 163 19.72 14.41 -3.28
C HIS A 163 21.19 14.07 -3.05
N ALA A 164 21.88 14.75 -2.12
CA ALA A 164 23.27 14.46 -1.79
C ALA A 164 23.43 13.10 -1.10
N VAL A 165 22.53 12.75 -0.18
CA VAL A 165 22.50 11.43 0.47
C VAL A 165 22.23 10.32 -0.56
N GLN A 166 21.30 10.56 -1.47
CA GLN A 166 20.96 9.59 -2.53
C GLN A 166 22.11 9.42 -3.54
N ALA A 167 22.78 10.52 -3.92
CA ALA A 167 23.99 10.47 -4.75
C ALA A 167 25.13 9.71 -4.06
N ARG A 168 25.30 9.89 -2.74
CA ARG A 168 26.29 9.18 -1.94
C ARG A 168 25.99 7.68 -1.80
N ALA A 169 24.71 7.31 -1.72
CA ALA A 169 24.27 5.91 -1.69
C ALA A 169 24.46 5.20 -3.05
N LEU A 170 24.40 5.95 -4.16
CA LEU A 170 24.53 5.43 -5.53
C LEU A 170 25.99 5.39 -6.05
N SER A 171 26.94 5.98 -5.33
CA SER A 171 28.39 5.85 -5.60
C SER A 171 29.09 5.03 -4.50
N PRO A 172 29.06 3.68 -4.56
CA PRO A 172 29.64 2.82 -3.54
C PRO A 172 31.17 2.65 -3.71
N GLY A 173 31.91 3.74 -3.89
CA GLY A 173 33.30 3.67 -4.36
C GLY A 173 34.25 4.80 -3.96
N GLU A 174 33.92 5.65 -2.98
CA GLU A 174 34.89 6.64 -2.50
C GLU A 174 35.04 6.59 -0.97
N SER A 175 36.20 6.07 -0.60
CA SER A 175 36.83 5.99 0.71
C SER A 175 36.57 7.19 1.62
N ALA A 176 36.28 6.88 2.87
CA ALA A 176 36.26 7.83 3.98
C ALA A 176 37.54 8.69 4.02
N PRO A 177 37.44 9.97 4.44
CA PRO A 177 38.62 10.79 4.68
C PRO A 177 39.45 10.20 5.83
N PRO A 178 40.80 10.34 5.81
CA PRO A 178 41.66 9.83 6.85
C PRO A 178 41.36 10.54 8.17
N THR A 179 40.96 9.75 9.17
CA THR A 179 40.93 10.16 10.57
C THR A 179 42.33 10.61 10.99
N ALA A 180 42.42 11.90 11.31
CA ALA A 180 43.60 12.51 11.88
C ALA A 180 43.85 11.97 13.29
N LYS A 181 45.09 11.51 13.48
CA LYS A 181 45.90 11.53 14.71
C LYS A 181 45.17 11.43 16.06
N GLU A 182 45.26 10.22 16.59
CA GLU A 182 45.63 9.88 17.97
C GLU A 182 46.26 11.06 18.75
N GLY A 183 45.49 11.54 19.74
CA GLY A 183 45.86 12.58 20.68
C GLY A 183 45.16 12.26 22.01
N ASP A 184 45.95 11.70 22.91
CA ASP A 184 45.72 11.48 24.33
C ASP A 184 45.12 12.72 25.01
N ASP A 185 43.92 12.63 25.58
CA ASP A 185 43.56 13.42 26.76
C ASP A 185 42.41 12.78 27.55
N ARG A 186 42.67 12.55 28.84
CA ARG A 186 41.70 12.08 29.83
C ARG A 186 40.94 13.28 30.36
N GLY A 187 39.70 13.46 29.92
CA GLY A 187 38.81 14.53 30.39
C GLY A 187 37.46 14.01 30.88
N THR A 188 37.31 14.00 32.20
CA THR A 188 36.12 14.24 33.05
C THR A 188 34.72 13.97 32.49
N VAL A 189 34.02 13.05 33.16
CA VAL A 189 32.57 12.81 33.07
C VAL A 189 31.83 13.97 33.76
N GLU A 190 31.18 14.85 33.00
CA GLU A 190 30.16 15.76 33.52
C GLU A 190 28.85 15.64 32.72
N ASP A 191 27.80 15.37 33.48
CA ASP A 191 26.36 15.61 33.26
C ASP A 191 25.79 15.58 31.84
N LEU A 192 25.18 14.44 31.51
CA LEU A 192 24.04 14.37 30.58
C LEU A 192 22.75 14.70 31.36
N PRO A 193 21.91 15.64 30.89
CA PRO A 193 20.63 15.91 31.53
C PRO A 193 19.67 14.72 31.36
N GLU A 194 19.04 14.32 32.47
CA GLU A 194 17.99 13.30 32.51
C GLU A 194 16.89 13.62 31.48
N ALA A 195 16.53 12.61 30.68
CA ALA A 195 15.41 12.72 29.75
C ALA A 195 14.09 12.92 30.52
N PRO A 196 13.21 13.85 30.10
CA PRO A 196 11.94 14.09 30.78
C PRO A 196 11.05 12.85 30.71
N GLN A 197 10.48 12.47 31.85
CA GLN A 197 9.55 11.35 31.95
C GLN A 197 8.30 11.66 31.11
N LEU A 198 7.86 10.68 30.32
CA LEU A 198 6.70 10.74 29.42
C LEU A 198 5.36 11.16 30.07
N ALA A 199 5.31 11.28 31.39
CA ALA A 199 4.14 11.73 32.13
C ALA A 199 3.88 13.24 32.05
N ASP A 200 4.91 14.06 31.78
CA ASP A 200 4.77 15.53 31.81
C ASP A 200 4.24 16.14 30.49
N ILE A 201 4.24 15.37 29.40
CA ILE A 201 3.86 15.86 28.06
C ILE A 201 2.37 15.64 27.77
N ILE A 202 1.71 14.72 28.48
CA ILE A 202 0.29 14.43 28.30
C ILE A 202 -0.46 15.00 29.49
N GLY A 203 -0.97 16.23 29.36
CA GLY A 203 -1.77 16.88 30.40
C GLY A 203 -2.88 15.96 30.91
N GLU A 204 -3.06 15.92 32.24
CA GLU A 204 -3.97 15.04 33.00
C GLU A 204 -5.38 14.91 32.38
N ASP A 205 -5.87 15.98 31.75
CA ASP A 205 -7.17 16.03 31.08
C ASP A 205 -7.34 14.99 29.95
N THR A 206 -6.24 14.57 29.32
CA THR A 206 -6.26 13.60 28.22
C THR A 206 -6.38 12.16 28.75
N MET A 207 -5.76 11.88 29.90
CA MET A 207 -5.85 10.58 30.58
C MET A 207 -7.24 10.36 31.20
N GLU A 208 -7.86 11.42 31.73
CA GLU A 208 -9.23 11.38 32.28
C GLU A 208 -10.28 11.05 31.21
N ARG A 209 -10.13 11.59 29.99
CA ARG A 209 -11.03 11.27 28.85
C ARG A 209 -10.92 9.82 28.40
N MET A 210 -9.71 9.27 28.33
CA MET A 210 -9.51 7.87 27.93
C MET A 210 -10.12 6.88 28.92
N ARG A 211 -10.03 7.17 30.23
CA ARG A 211 -10.65 6.35 31.28
C ARG A 211 -12.18 6.35 31.20
N ARG A 212 -12.82 7.49 30.87
CA ARG A 212 -14.28 7.57 30.74
C ARG A 212 -14.82 6.85 29.50
N SER A 213 -14.08 6.81 28.40
CA SER A 213 -14.50 6.10 27.18
C SER A 213 -14.47 4.57 27.29
N ALA A 214 -13.61 4.02 28.15
CA ALA A 214 -13.51 2.56 28.34
C ALA A 214 -14.67 1.96 29.16
N ALA A 215 -15.36 2.77 29.99
CA ALA A 215 -16.41 2.28 30.88
C ALA A 215 -17.79 2.07 30.21
N LYS A 216 -18.00 2.51 28.96
CA LYS A 216 -19.35 2.60 28.37
C LYS A 216 -19.73 1.46 27.40
N LYS A 217 -18.93 0.40 27.28
CA LYS A 217 -19.18 -0.63 26.26
C LYS A 217 -19.12 -2.06 26.82
N ARG A 218 -20.25 -2.55 27.34
CA ARG A 218 -20.59 -3.98 27.50
C ARG A 218 -22.10 -4.16 27.83
N PRO A 219 -22.71 -5.33 27.57
CA PRO A 219 -23.46 -5.58 26.33
C PRO A 219 -24.96 -5.86 26.57
N GLY A 220 -25.80 -5.48 25.60
CA GLY A 220 -27.22 -5.82 25.55
C GLY A 220 -27.43 -7.29 25.15
N ARG A 221 -27.81 -8.10 26.13
CA ARG A 221 -28.29 -9.48 26.05
C ARG A 221 -29.78 -9.47 25.72
N THR A 222 -30.20 -10.04 24.59
CA THR A 222 -31.61 -10.37 24.34
C THR A 222 -31.78 -11.85 24.03
N LYS A 223 -32.55 -12.50 24.90
CA LYS A 223 -33.07 -13.87 24.84
C LYS A 223 -34.17 -14.00 23.78
N GLY A 224 -34.19 -15.15 23.10
CA GLY A 224 -35.31 -16.12 23.16
C GLY A 224 -36.53 -15.91 22.26
N GLY A 225 -36.91 -17.00 21.58
CA GLY A 225 -38.22 -17.21 20.92
C GLY A 225 -38.09 -18.29 19.84
N LYS A 226 -38.10 -19.58 20.20
CA LYS A 226 -39.27 -20.46 20.37
C LYS A 226 -39.97 -20.76 19.02
N GLY A 227 -39.88 -22.03 18.58
CA GLY A 227 -40.64 -22.57 17.45
C GLY A 227 -42.16 -22.55 17.69
N PRO A 228 -42.94 -23.01 16.70
CA PRO A 228 -43.33 -24.41 16.76
C PRO A 228 -43.35 -25.14 15.41
N GLU A 229 -43.29 -26.46 15.54
CA GLU A 229 -43.77 -27.48 14.60
C GLU A 229 -45.21 -27.16 14.14
N SER A 230 -45.54 -27.43 12.88
CA SER A 230 -46.83 -27.97 12.45
C SER A 230 -46.72 -28.42 10.98
N GLU A 231 -46.97 -29.72 10.79
CA GLU A 231 -47.54 -30.43 9.62
C GLU A 231 -46.85 -30.40 8.25
#